data_AF-A1ZJF8-F1
#
_entry.id   AF-A1ZJF8-F1
#
_cell.length_a   1.000
_cell.length_b   1.000
_cell.length_c   1.000
_cell.angle_alpha   90.00
_cell.angle_beta   90.00
_cell.angle_gamma   90.00
#
_symmetry.space_group_name_H-M   'P 1'
#
loop_
_entity.id
_entity.type
_entity.pdbx_description
1 polymer ?
#
loop_
_entity_poly.entity_id
_entity_poly.type
_entity_poly.pdbx_seq_one_letter_code
_entity_poly.pdbx_strand_id
1 'polypeptide(L)'
;MTLRGIRRKKVNYYIKVPKGVALAVKLRSVHAGRLEVKDFDGEIEVNVTYAKVLLHNVSGPVLVNATYKGAKVVFSKVNQSKPSSIVSPYGDVDVTLPGNTKANIVAESSYGDIFTNLDIKLGSGKGLQRKAKVKGTLNGGGVDIEVRSPYKNVYIRKK
;
A
#
# COMPACT_ATOMS: atom_id res chain seq x y z
N MET A 1 14.81 -40.51 -16.24
CA MET A 1 15.90 -39.84 -15.47
C MET A 1 15.44 -38.42 -15.16
N THR A 2 15.25 -38.08 -13.89
CA THR A 2 14.72 -36.76 -13.46
C THR A 2 15.67 -36.14 -12.44
N LEU A 3 16.24 -34.99 -12.79
CA LEU A 3 17.06 -34.20 -11.89
C LEU A 3 16.15 -33.37 -10.97
N ARG A 4 16.35 -33.50 -9.65
CA ARG A 4 15.74 -32.65 -8.62
C ARG A 4 16.78 -31.64 -8.11
N GLY A 5 16.41 -30.37 -8.06
CA GLY A 5 17.26 -29.30 -7.52
C GLY A 5 17.40 -29.39 -5.99
N ILE A 6 18.63 -29.37 -5.50
CA ILE A 6 18.98 -29.69 -4.09
C ILE A 6 18.91 -28.47 -3.15
N ARG A 7 19.08 -27.23 -3.64
CA ARG A 7 18.84 -26.00 -2.85
C ARG A 7 18.90 -24.74 -3.73
N ARG A 8 17.90 -23.85 -3.65
CA ARG A 8 18.07 -22.44 -4.08
C ARG A 8 18.39 -21.61 -2.85
N LYS A 9 19.60 -21.06 -2.75
CA LYS A 9 19.94 -20.10 -1.70
C LYS A 9 19.12 -18.82 -1.93
N LYS A 10 18.42 -18.36 -0.88
CA LYS A 10 17.83 -17.01 -0.89
C LYS A 10 18.98 -16.01 -0.91
N VAL A 11 18.95 -15.10 -1.88
CA VAL A 11 19.92 -13.99 -1.99
C VAL A 11 19.17 -12.69 -1.70
N ASN A 12 19.78 -11.83 -0.90
CA ASN A 12 19.26 -10.48 -0.63
C ASN A 12 20.10 -9.47 -1.42
N TYR A 13 19.42 -8.52 -2.06
CA TYR A 13 20.06 -7.40 -2.75
C TYR A 13 19.76 -6.13 -1.97
N TYR A 14 20.77 -5.29 -1.80
CA TYR A 14 20.67 -3.99 -1.14
C TYR A 14 21.14 -2.93 -2.12
N ILE A 15 20.26 -1.97 -2.42
CA ILE A 15 20.54 -0.88 -3.36
C ILE A 15 20.28 0.41 -2.60
N LYS A 16 21.28 1.30 -2.55
CA LYS A 16 21.16 2.64 -2.00
C LYS A 16 20.91 3.62 -3.13
N VAL A 17 19.92 4.48 -2.94
CA VAL A 17 19.54 5.56 -3.87
C VAL A 17 19.35 6.86 -3.08
N PRO A 18 19.55 8.04 -3.70
CA PRO A 18 19.27 9.30 -3.03
C PRO A 18 17.78 9.42 -2.66
N LYS A 19 17.48 10.03 -1.52
CA LYS A 19 16.14 10.01 -0.90
C LYS A 19 15.01 10.65 -1.72
N GLY A 20 15.34 11.66 -2.53
CA GLY A 20 14.37 12.50 -3.23
C GLY A 20 14.13 12.14 -4.70
N VAL A 21 14.81 11.13 -5.25
CA VAL A 21 14.62 10.74 -6.66
C VAL A 21 13.30 9.99 -6.84
N ALA A 22 12.77 9.96 -8.05
CA ALA A 22 11.66 9.07 -8.36
C ALA A 22 12.16 7.61 -8.41
N LEU A 23 11.43 6.69 -7.77
CA LEU A 23 11.74 5.27 -7.71
C LEU A 23 10.64 4.48 -8.41
N ALA A 24 11.00 3.73 -9.45
CA ALA A 24 10.12 2.77 -10.11
C ALA A 24 10.69 1.34 -9.96
N VAL A 25 9.89 0.41 -9.44
CA VAL A 25 10.29 -0.99 -9.26
C VAL A 25 9.26 -1.92 -9.89
N LYS A 26 9.71 -2.81 -10.78
CA LYS A 26 8.88 -3.85 -11.39
C LYS A 26 9.46 -5.23 -11.08
N LEU A 27 8.67 -6.11 -10.46
CA LEU A 27 9.14 -7.45 -10.04
C LEU A 27 8.06 -8.53 -10.21
N ARG A 28 8.26 -9.44 -11.17
CA ARG A 28 7.29 -10.49 -11.51
C ARG A 28 7.70 -11.92 -11.14
N SER A 29 8.82 -12.10 -10.43
CA SER A 29 9.36 -13.42 -10.13
C SER A 29 8.59 -14.14 -9.02
N VAL A 30 8.16 -15.38 -9.26
CA VAL A 30 7.56 -16.27 -8.23
C VAL A 30 8.53 -16.60 -7.09
N HIS A 31 9.83 -16.46 -7.34
CA HIS A 31 10.88 -16.71 -6.36
C HIS A 31 11.20 -15.49 -5.50
N ALA A 32 10.59 -14.33 -5.79
CA ALA A 32 10.74 -13.15 -4.99
C ALA A 32 10.00 -13.28 -3.65
N GLY A 33 10.73 -13.09 -2.55
CA GLY A 33 10.16 -13.09 -1.21
C GLY A 33 9.44 -11.77 -0.91
N ARG A 34 10.22 -10.68 -0.90
CA ARG A 34 9.77 -9.34 -0.53
C ARG A 34 10.56 -8.25 -1.27
N LEU A 35 9.93 -7.11 -1.44
CA LEU A 35 10.55 -5.83 -1.80
C LEU A 35 10.40 -4.91 -0.59
N GLU A 36 11.49 -4.28 -0.16
CA GLU A 36 11.52 -3.39 1.00
C GLU A 36 12.16 -2.06 0.61
N VAL A 37 11.45 -0.96 0.86
CA VAL A 37 11.92 0.43 0.67
C VAL A 37 11.83 1.13 2.02
N LYS A 38 12.89 1.85 2.41
CA LYS A 38 12.98 2.54 3.70
C LYS A 38 13.42 3.98 3.50
N ASP A 39 12.88 4.87 4.34
CA ASP A 39 13.37 6.24 4.52
C ASP A 39 13.46 7.00 3.20
N PHE A 40 12.35 7.05 2.45
CA PHE A 40 12.31 7.56 1.07
C PHE A 40 11.25 8.65 0.90
N ASP A 41 11.63 9.78 0.31
CA ASP A 41 10.77 10.97 0.20
C ASP A 41 10.25 11.23 -1.22
N GLY A 42 10.94 10.67 -2.23
CA GLY A 42 10.54 10.79 -3.63
C GLY A 42 9.30 9.99 -3.98
N GLU A 43 8.83 10.16 -5.22
CA GLU A 43 7.71 9.40 -5.78
C GLU A 43 8.06 7.92 -5.89
N ILE A 44 7.16 7.05 -5.47
CA ILE A 44 7.36 5.60 -5.47
C ILE A 44 6.30 4.94 -6.36
N GLU A 45 6.75 4.26 -7.41
CA GLU A 45 5.93 3.36 -8.21
C GLU A 45 6.43 1.92 -8.06
N VAL A 46 5.56 1.02 -7.59
CA VAL A 46 5.89 -0.38 -7.35
C VAL A 46 4.86 -1.27 -8.02
N ASN A 47 5.32 -2.15 -8.90
CA ASN A 47 4.49 -3.16 -9.54
C ASN A 47 5.10 -4.55 -9.31
N VAL A 48 4.44 -5.35 -8.48
CA VAL A 48 4.95 -6.64 -8.01
C VAL A 48 3.87 -7.71 -8.11
N THR A 49 4.21 -8.88 -8.63
CA THR A 49 3.23 -9.98 -8.75
C THR A 49 3.26 -10.88 -7.51
N TYR A 50 4.40 -11.48 -7.19
CA TYR A 50 4.49 -12.56 -6.20
C TYR A 50 5.32 -12.24 -4.95
N ALA A 51 5.78 -10.99 -4.78
CA ALA A 51 6.54 -10.56 -3.60
C ALA A 51 5.69 -9.65 -2.71
N LYS A 52 5.93 -9.70 -1.39
CA LYS A 52 5.31 -8.75 -0.45
C LYS A 52 6.00 -7.40 -0.57
N VAL A 53 5.23 -6.32 -0.60
CA VAL A 53 5.77 -4.95 -0.62
C VAL A 53 5.78 -4.38 0.79
N LEU A 54 6.91 -3.86 1.23
CA LEU A 54 7.10 -3.21 2.52
C LEU A 54 7.71 -1.83 2.30
N LEU A 55 6.92 -0.77 2.50
CA LEU A 55 7.38 0.61 2.45
C LEU A 55 7.38 1.17 3.88
N HIS A 56 8.53 1.58 4.37
CA HIS A 56 8.70 2.08 5.74
C HIS A 56 9.21 3.51 5.73
N ASN A 57 8.54 4.37 6.51
CA ASN A 57 8.95 5.75 6.71
C ASN A 57 9.04 6.54 5.38
N VAL A 58 8.00 6.42 4.54
CA VAL A 58 7.94 7.10 3.24
C VAL A 58 7.12 8.38 3.31
N SER A 59 7.53 9.44 2.59
CA SER A 59 6.77 10.70 2.54
C SER A 59 6.25 11.10 1.17
N GLY A 60 6.75 10.49 0.11
CA GLY A 60 6.34 10.81 -1.25
C GLY A 60 4.97 10.24 -1.62
N PRO A 61 4.42 10.63 -2.77
CA PRO A 61 3.28 9.95 -3.38
C PRO A 61 3.63 8.49 -3.69
N VAL A 62 2.70 7.58 -3.42
CA VAL A 62 2.92 6.14 -3.54
C VAL A 62 1.89 5.51 -4.47
N LEU A 63 2.38 4.83 -5.50
CA LEU A 63 1.60 3.96 -6.36
C LEU A 63 2.09 2.53 -6.21
N VAL A 64 1.30 1.66 -5.57
CA VAL A 64 1.67 0.26 -5.33
C VAL A 64 0.62 -0.66 -5.94
N ASN A 65 1.08 -1.59 -6.76
CA ASN A 65 0.32 -2.72 -7.26
C ASN A 65 1.04 -4.01 -6.83
N ALA A 66 0.50 -4.71 -5.84
CA ALA A 66 1.06 -5.94 -5.30
C ALA A 66 0.07 -7.11 -5.45
N THR A 67 0.20 -7.94 -6.48
CA THR A 67 -0.89 -8.84 -6.90
C THR A 67 -1.32 -9.85 -5.83
N TYR A 68 -0.38 -10.60 -5.25
CA TYR A 68 -0.70 -11.76 -4.41
C TYR A 68 -0.33 -11.65 -2.93
N LYS A 69 0.80 -11.03 -2.58
CA LYS A 69 1.33 -11.07 -1.20
C LYS A 69 1.02 -9.83 -0.37
N GLY A 70 0.30 -8.87 -0.92
CA GLY A 70 -0.08 -7.66 -0.20
C GLY A 70 1.01 -6.60 -0.11
N ALA A 71 0.63 -5.48 0.50
CA ALA A 71 1.49 -4.34 0.72
C ALA A 71 1.31 -3.81 2.15
N LYS A 72 2.43 -3.47 2.79
CA LYS A 72 2.43 -2.69 4.04
C LYS A 72 3.15 -1.37 3.77
N VAL A 73 2.46 -0.26 4.00
CA VAL A 73 2.98 1.09 3.76
C VAL A 73 2.87 1.91 5.04
N VAL A 74 3.99 2.40 5.54
CA VAL A 74 4.05 3.26 6.72
C VAL A 74 4.52 4.64 6.30
N PHE A 75 3.60 5.60 6.27
CA PHE A 75 3.92 6.97 5.94
C PHE A 75 4.59 7.68 7.13
N SER A 76 5.65 8.43 6.84
CA SER A 76 6.23 9.40 7.76
C SER A 76 5.45 10.71 7.76
N LYS A 77 5.00 11.11 6.57
CA LYS A 77 4.14 12.26 6.27
C LYS A 77 3.40 11.94 4.98
N VAL A 78 2.16 12.40 4.82
CA VAL A 78 1.46 12.28 3.55
C VAL A 78 1.76 13.49 2.67
N ASN A 79 2.22 13.24 1.44
CA ASN A 79 2.39 14.28 0.42
C ASN A 79 1.03 14.84 0.01
N GLN A 80 0.83 16.16 0.10
CA GLN A 80 -0.45 16.80 -0.21
C GLN A 80 -0.59 17.23 -1.69
N SER A 81 0.47 17.11 -2.48
CA SER A 81 0.51 17.59 -3.86
C SER A 81 -0.01 16.56 -4.87
N LYS A 82 0.13 15.25 -4.59
CA LYS A 82 -0.28 14.17 -5.49
C LYS A 82 -0.92 13.01 -4.73
N PRO A 83 -1.93 12.34 -5.32
CA PRO A 83 -2.61 11.21 -4.68
C PRO A 83 -1.72 9.99 -4.50
N SER A 84 -2.12 9.09 -3.60
CA SER A 84 -1.51 7.77 -3.43
C SER A 84 -2.53 6.66 -3.63
N SER A 85 -2.13 5.56 -4.27
CA SER A 85 -2.98 4.39 -4.50
C SER A 85 -2.22 3.10 -4.19
N ILE A 86 -2.78 2.27 -3.31
CA ILE A 86 -2.20 1.01 -2.87
C ILE A 86 -3.21 -0.10 -3.13
N VAL A 87 -2.87 -0.98 -4.07
CA VAL A 87 -3.78 -2.01 -4.56
C VAL A 87 -3.13 -3.39 -4.47
N SER A 88 -3.87 -4.34 -3.91
CA SER A 88 -3.50 -5.76 -3.88
C SER A 88 -4.73 -6.64 -4.00
N PRO A 89 -5.05 -7.13 -5.21
CA PRO A 89 -6.23 -7.98 -5.44
C PRO A 89 -6.37 -9.15 -4.47
N TYR A 90 -5.29 -9.90 -4.23
CA TYR A 90 -5.33 -11.18 -3.52
C TYR A 90 -4.50 -11.22 -2.22
N GLY A 91 -4.03 -10.08 -1.75
CA GLY A 91 -3.25 -9.96 -0.51
C GLY A 91 -3.69 -8.78 0.32
N ASP A 92 -3.53 -8.87 1.64
CA ASP A 92 -3.95 -7.78 2.54
C ASP A 92 -3.18 -6.48 2.24
N VAL A 93 -3.86 -5.36 2.44
CA VAL A 93 -3.24 -4.03 2.36
C VAL A 93 -3.27 -3.37 3.72
N ASP A 94 -2.10 -2.97 4.22
CA ASP A 94 -1.92 -2.32 5.53
C ASP A 94 -1.25 -0.95 5.33
N VAL A 95 -2.02 0.12 5.53
CA VAL A 95 -1.55 1.50 5.41
C VAL A 95 -1.55 2.15 6.79
N THR A 96 -0.41 2.68 7.20
CA THR A 96 -0.25 3.42 8.46
C THR A 96 0.02 4.89 8.16
N LEU A 97 -0.78 5.79 8.75
CA LEU A 97 -0.76 7.24 8.52
C LEU A 97 -0.50 8.00 9.84
N PRO A 98 0.22 9.14 9.82
CA PRO A 98 0.26 10.05 10.97
C PRO A 98 -1.13 10.52 11.42
N GLY A 99 -1.35 10.65 12.73
CA GLY A 99 -2.66 11.00 13.29
C GLY A 99 -3.26 12.34 12.82
N ASN A 100 -2.42 13.29 12.41
CA ASN A 100 -2.82 14.61 11.90
C ASN A 100 -2.94 14.66 10.36
N THR A 101 -2.92 13.50 9.70
CA THR A 101 -3.01 13.42 8.23
C THR A 101 -4.33 13.99 7.73
N LYS A 102 -4.25 14.97 6.84
CA LYS A 102 -5.36 15.50 6.05
C LYS A 102 -5.46 14.71 4.74
N ALA A 103 -6.56 14.00 4.52
CA ALA A 103 -6.74 13.18 3.32
C ALA A 103 -8.21 12.85 3.07
N ASN A 104 -8.55 12.61 1.81
CA ASN A 104 -9.77 11.88 1.47
C ASN A 104 -9.40 10.40 1.30
N ILE A 105 -10.14 9.52 1.96
CA ILE A 105 -9.87 8.08 1.97
C ILE A 105 -10.91 7.37 1.13
N VAL A 106 -10.43 6.55 0.20
CA VAL A 106 -11.22 5.55 -0.52
C VAL A 106 -10.67 4.17 -0.20
N ALA A 107 -11.38 3.40 0.62
CA ALA A 107 -11.02 2.04 0.97
C ALA A 107 -11.99 1.04 0.32
N GLU A 108 -11.48 -0.07 -0.21
CA GLU A 108 -12.33 -1.06 -0.90
C GLU A 108 -11.85 -2.50 -0.68
N SER A 109 -12.77 -3.39 -0.31
CA SER A 109 -12.60 -4.84 -0.28
C SER A 109 -13.94 -5.52 -0.52
N SER A 110 -14.05 -6.34 -1.58
CA SER A 110 -15.33 -6.97 -1.95
C SER A 110 -15.62 -8.25 -1.18
N TYR A 111 -14.58 -9.00 -0.82
CA TYR A 111 -14.67 -10.30 -0.14
C TYR A 111 -13.82 -10.36 1.13
N GLY A 112 -13.40 -9.22 1.65
CA GLY A 112 -12.74 -9.08 2.94
C GLY A 112 -13.31 -7.90 3.71
N ASP A 113 -12.69 -7.62 4.85
CA ASP A 113 -13.10 -6.57 5.76
C ASP A 113 -12.18 -5.34 5.67
N ILE A 114 -12.73 -4.20 6.05
CA ILE A 114 -12.00 -2.93 6.14
C ILE A 114 -11.91 -2.53 7.62
N PHE A 115 -10.70 -2.44 8.15
CA PHE A 115 -10.42 -2.10 9.53
C PHE A 115 -9.75 -0.72 9.62
N THR A 116 -10.20 0.09 10.57
CA THR A 116 -9.59 1.38 10.86
C THR A 116 -9.65 1.72 12.34
N ASN A 117 -8.61 2.39 12.84
CA ASN A 117 -8.60 3.07 14.14
C ASN A 117 -8.42 4.61 13.98
N LEU A 118 -8.61 5.12 12.76
CA LEU A 118 -8.72 6.54 12.47
C LEU A 118 -10.19 6.96 12.43
N ASP A 119 -10.45 8.18 12.88
CA ASP A 119 -11.77 8.82 12.81
C ASP A 119 -12.06 9.31 11.38
N ILE A 120 -12.50 8.39 10.52
CA ILE A 120 -12.88 8.68 9.13
C ILE A 120 -14.31 9.20 9.11
N LYS A 121 -14.48 10.49 8.78
CA LYS A 121 -15.79 11.10 8.61
C LYS A 121 -16.39 10.67 7.28
N LEU A 122 -17.42 9.83 7.33
CA LEU A 122 -18.13 9.36 6.14
C LEU A 122 -18.93 10.51 5.51
N GLY A 123 -18.93 10.61 4.18
CA GLY A 123 -19.73 11.61 3.47
C GLY A 123 -21.23 11.32 3.57
N SER A 124 -22.04 12.36 3.76
CA SER A 124 -23.51 12.33 3.96
C SER A 124 -24.34 11.93 2.73
N GLY A 125 -23.80 11.09 1.84
CA GLY A 125 -24.50 10.62 0.65
C GLY A 125 -25.47 9.50 0.98
N LYS A 126 -26.78 9.73 0.76
CA LYS A 126 -27.88 8.74 0.81
C LYS A 126 -27.80 7.65 -0.27
N GLY A 127 -26.60 7.19 -0.63
CA GLY A 127 -26.38 6.04 -1.49
C GLY A 127 -25.67 5.00 -0.65
N LEU A 128 -26.28 3.82 -0.47
CA LEU A 128 -25.72 2.67 0.23
C LEU A 128 -24.19 2.69 0.19
N GLN A 129 -23.54 2.88 1.33
CA GLN A 129 -22.17 2.39 1.49
C GLN A 129 -22.26 0.91 1.13
N ARG A 130 -21.83 0.55 -0.09
CA ARG A 130 -21.76 -0.86 -0.47
C ARG A 130 -20.84 -1.47 0.57
N LYS A 131 -21.22 -2.59 1.19
CA LYS A 131 -20.41 -3.26 2.24
C LYS A 131 -18.92 -3.36 1.87
N ALA A 132 -18.64 -3.38 0.55
CA ALA A 132 -17.32 -3.44 -0.03
C ALA A 132 -16.50 -2.13 -0.14
N LYS A 133 -17.09 -0.94 0.01
CA LYS A 133 -16.40 0.33 -0.28
C LYS A 133 -16.74 1.41 0.75
N VAL A 134 -15.70 2.02 1.31
CA VAL A 134 -15.80 3.13 2.26
C VAL A 134 -15.20 4.38 1.60
N LYS A 135 -15.94 5.48 1.65
CA LYS A 135 -15.46 6.81 1.29
C LYS A 135 -15.67 7.78 2.45
N GLY A 136 -14.62 8.53 2.80
CA GLY A 136 -14.70 9.54 3.85
C GLY A 136 -13.49 10.45 3.88
N THR A 137 -13.44 11.34 4.87
CA THR A 137 -12.38 12.33 5.03
C THR A 137 -11.71 12.18 6.39
N LEU A 138 -10.41 12.47 6.43
CA LEU A 138 -9.60 12.58 7.64
C LEU A 138 -9.19 14.04 7.83
N ASN A 139 -9.34 14.55 9.06
CA ASN A 139 -8.89 15.89 9.47
C ASN A 139 -9.33 17.04 8.54
N GLY A 140 -10.56 16.96 7.99
CA GLY A 140 -11.12 17.98 7.09
C GLY A 140 -10.89 17.72 5.60
N GLY A 141 -10.37 16.54 5.22
CA GLY A 141 -10.09 16.19 3.83
C GLY A 141 -8.71 16.66 3.39
N GLY A 142 -8.37 16.43 2.12
CA GLY A 142 -7.06 16.80 1.57
C GLY A 142 -6.77 16.02 0.29
N VAL A 143 -5.53 15.58 0.15
CA VAL A 143 -5.13 14.70 -0.95
C VAL A 143 -5.83 13.34 -0.90
N ASP A 144 -6.06 12.72 -2.05
CA ASP A 144 -6.71 11.41 -2.12
C ASP A 144 -5.73 10.28 -1.80
N ILE A 145 -6.18 9.35 -0.95
CA ILE A 145 -5.52 8.08 -0.68
C ILE A 145 -6.50 6.95 -0.96
N GLU A 146 -6.12 6.10 -1.90
CA GLU A 146 -6.88 4.94 -2.29
C GLU A 146 -6.21 3.65 -1.80
N VAL A 147 -7.00 2.78 -1.18
CA VAL A 147 -6.53 1.51 -0.62
C VAL A 147 -7.49 0.41 -1.02
N ARG A 148 -7.04 -0.53 -1.86
CA ARG A 148 -7.92 -1.58 -2.41
C ARG A 148 -7.36 -2.98 -2.23
N SER A 149 -8.20 -3.87 -1.72
CA SER A 149 -7.92 -5.29 -1.62
C SER A 149 -9.17 -6.12 -1.93
N PRO A 150 -9.57 -6.27 -3.21
CA PRO A 150 -10.80 -6.96 -3.61
C PRO A 150 -11.12 -8.28 -2.88
N TYR A 151 -10.14 -9.16 -2.67
CA TYR A 151 -10.36 -10.49 -2.10
C TYR A 151 -9.77 -10.72 -0.69
N LYS A 152 -9.24 -9.66 -0.07
CA LYS A 152 -8.52 -9.71 1.21
C LYS A 152 -8.77 -8.45 2.03
N ASN A 153 -8.19 -8.34 3.22
CA ASN A 153 -8.54 -7.26 4.14
C ASN A 153 -7.78 -5.97 3.81
N VAL A 154 -8.42 -4.85 4.15
CA VAL A 154 -7.79 -3.52 4.17
C VAL A 154 -7.64 -3.07 5.61
N TYR A 155 -6.45 -2.60 5.98
CA TYR A 155 -6.16 -1.99 7.27
C TYR A 155 -5.68 -0.57 7.05
N ILE A 156 -6.33 0.39 7.69
CA ILE A 156 -5.91 1.79 7.70
C ILE A 156 -5.66 2.17 9.16
N ARG A 157 -4.41 2.43 9.52
CA ARG A 157 -3.99 2.57 10.91
C ARG A 157 -3.43 3.95 11.19
N LYS A 158 -3.71 4.44 12.39
CA LYS A 158 -3.00 5.55 13.00
C LYS A 158 -1.60 5.07 13.43
N LYS A 159 -0.58 5.84 13.07
CA LYS A 159 0.80 5.68 13.55
C LYS A 159 0.90 6.03 15.03
#